data_AF-A0A951KPT9-F1
#
_entry.id   AF-A0A951KPT9-F1
#
_cell.length_a   1.000
_cell.length_b   1.000
_cell.length_c   1.000
_cell.angle_alpha   90.00
_cell.angle_beta   90.00
_cell.angle_gamma   90.00
#
_symmetry.space_group_name_H-M   'P 1'
#
loop_
_entity.id
_entity.type
_entity.pdbx_description
1 polymer ?
#
loop_
_entity_poly.entity_id
_entity_poly.type
_entity_poly.pdbx_seq_one_letter_code
_entity_poly.pdbx_strand_id
1 'polypeptide(L)'
;VGFACVTLAYLAALSFKNTAAFFCAGLALGCALLTRNHLVLAGLWPACYLLWRHWQILKVRGWQLASYMLAGIAPIVAAVTLLGVYNWLRFGDLFDNGLAYHQMSAFFARDYQRYGAFNLYYLPTNLWYEFIAYPLPWRQGSDLGGSLFLLTPIFFAALWGMIAGRPRWSTWALLATILLVAVPILLLMGTGWRQFGPRYTLDFTVPLLLLTAIGMKRWPLWLVGVLTAIAVLHYLIGAIYLGTVI
;
A
#
# COMPACT_ATOMS: atom_id res chain seq x y z
N VAL A 1 2.83 2.49 11.12
CA VAL A 1 4.21 1.96 10.95
C VAL A 1 4.48 1.58 9.50
N GLY A 2 3.78 0.59 8.92
CA GLY A 2 4.01 0.14 7.53
C GLY A 2 4.08 1.26 6.48
N PHE A 3 3.10 2.18 6.47
CA PHE A 3 3.11 3.36 5.59
C PHE A 3 4.40 4.20 5.69
N ALA A 4 4.89 4.43 6.91
CA ALA A 4 6.10 5.20 7.15
C ALA A 4 7.34 4.46 6.63
N CYS A 5 7.41 3.14 6.85
CA CYS A 5 8.47 2.30 6.29
C CYS A 5 8.49 2.31 4.76
N VAL A 6 7.32 2.20 4.10
CA VAL A 6 7.23 2.33 2.64
C VAL A 6 7.69 3.73 2.20
N THR A 7 7.26 4.79 2.90
CA THR A 7 7.70 6.16 2.60
C THR A 7 9.21 6.30 2.70
N LEU A 8 9.83 5.76 3.75
CA LEU A 8 11.28 5.74 3.92
C LEU A 8 11.99 4.95 2.81
N ALA A 9 11.41 3.86 2.30
CA ALA A 9 11.99 3.13 1.18
C ALA A 9 12.04 3.97 -0.10
N TYR A 10 10.97 4.71 -0.38
CA TYR A 10 10.87 5.61 -1.53
C TYR A 10 11.83 6.81 -1.37
N LEU A 11 11.89 7.41 -0.18
CA LEU A 11 12.84 8.47 0.12
C LEU A 11 14.29 7.99 0.01
N ALA A 12 14.62 6.80 0.52
CA ALA A 12 15.95 6.22 0.39
C ALA A 12 16.35 6.03 -1.09
N ALA A 13 15.42 5.54 -1.92
CA ALA A 13 15.66 5.37 -3.34
C ALA A 13 15.93 6.68 -4.08
N LEU A 14 15.24 7.76 -3.68
CA LEU A 14 15.37 9.09 -4.28
C LEU A 14 16.59 9.86 -3.76
N SER A 15 16.86 9.82 -2.46
CA SER A 15 17.81 10.68 -1.76
C SER A 15 19.23 10.14 -1.71
N PHE A 16 19.40 8.83 -1.52
CA PHE A 16 20.73 8.23 -1.40
C PHE A 16 21.33 7.82 -2.75
N LYS A 17 22.58 7.36 -2.73
CA LYS A 17 23.35 6.89 -3.89
C LYS A 17 24.01 5.55 -3.59
N ASN A 18 24.30 4.78 -4.63
CA ASN A 18 25.08 3.52 -4.56
C ASN A 18 24.49 2.53 -3.54
N THR A 19 25.34 1.80 -2.83
CA THR A 19 24.97 0.78 -1.83
C THR A 19 24.01 1.31 -0.77
N ALA A 20 24.18 2.55 -0.29
CA ALA A 20 23.32 3.12 0.74
C ALA A 20 21.86 3.24 0.26
N ALA A 21 21.64 3.58 -1.00
CA ALA A 21 20.28 3.68 -1.55
C ALA A 21 19.57 2.32 -1.55
N PHE A 22 20.25 1.27 -2.00
CA PHE A 22 19.71 -0.08 -2.03
C PHE A 22 19.52 -0.65 -0.63
N PHE A 23 20.53 -0.52 0.24
CA PHE A 23 20.46 -1.04 1.60
C PHE A 23 19.37 -0.37 2.43
N CYS A 24 19.30 0.97 2.43
CA CYS A 24 18.28 1.70 3.19
C CYS A 24 16.87 1.45 2.64
N ALA A 25 16.70 1.35 1.32
CA ALA A 25 15.41 0.99 0.73
C ALA A 25 15.00 -0.44 1.11
N GLY A 26 15.94 -1.39 1.04
CA GLY A 26 15.73 -2.77 1.46
C GLY A 26 15.40 -2.91 2.94
N LEU A 27 16.11 -2.18 3.81
CA LEU A 27 15.85 -2.15 5.24
C LEU A 27 14.46 -1.62 5.55
N ALA A 28 14.09 -0.50 4.93
CA ALA A 28 12.77 0.08 5.10
C ALA A 28 11.65 -0.84 4.58
N LEU A 29 11.86 -1.53 3.46
CA LEU A 29 10.92 -2.55 2.95
C LEU A 29 10.85 -3.79 3.84
N GLY A 30 11.97 -4.26 4.38
CA GLY A 30 12.01 -5.35 5.36
C GLY A 30 11.21 -5.00 6.61
N CYS A 31 11.38 -3.79 7.14
CA CYS A 31 10.56 -3.28 8.24
C CYS A 31 9.07 -3.19 7.87
N ALA A 32 8.74 -2.77 6.64
CA ALA A 32 7.36 -2.74 6.16
C ALA A 32 6.75 -4.15 6.11
N LEU A 33 7.49 -5.13 5.57
CA LEU A 33 7.11 -6.55 5.51
C LEU A 33 6.80 -7.11 6.91
N LEU A 34 7.61 -6.78 7.92
CA LEU A 34 7.38 -7.22 9.30
C LEU A 34 6.09 -6.66 9.91
N THR A 35 5.54 -5.57 9.37
CA THR A 35 4.22 -5.06 9.81
C THR A 35 3.07 -5.72 9.07
N ARG A 36 3.23 -5.93 7.76
CA ARG A 36 2.25 -6.57 6.87
C ARG A 36 3.02 -7.20 5.71
N ASN A 37 2.93 -8.52 5.57
CA ASN A 37 3.78 -9.29 4.66
C ASN A 37 3.73 -8.80 3.21
N HIS A 38 2.54 -8.42 2.71
CA HIS A 38 2.36 -7.96 1.33
C HIS A 38 2.96 -6.58 1.04
N LEU A 39 3.36 -5.80 2.05
CA LEU A 39 3.98 -4.49 1.84
C LEU A 39 5.34 -4.57 1.14
N VAL A 40 5.98 -5.74 1.09
CA VAL A 40 7.18 -5.95 0.27
C VAL A 40 6.91 -5.70 -1.22
N LEU A 41 5.66 -5.91 -1.67
CA LEU A 41 5.24 -5.65 -3.05
C LEU A 41 5.26 -4.16 -3.38
N ALA A 42 5.15 -3.28 -2.37
CA ALA A 42 5.35 -1.83 -2.54
C ALA A 42 6.79 -1.48 -2.96
N GLY A 43 7.73 -2.42 -2.83
CA GLY A 43 9.12 -2.28 -3.23
C GLY A 43 9.39 -2.34 -4.73
N LEU A 44 8.39 -2.70 -5.56
CA LEU A 44 8.58 -2.81 -7.01
C LEU A 44 9.07 -1.50 -7.62
N TRP A 45 8.39 -0.36 -7.36
CA TRP A 45 8.81 0.91 -7.94
C TRP A 45 10.20 1.38 -7.45
N PRO A 46 10.53 1.38 -6.14
CA PRO A 46 11.87 1.70 -5.67
C PRO A 46 12.95 0.82 -6.33
N ALA A 47 12.70 -0.48 -6.48
CA ALA A 47 13.62 -1.39 -7.15
C ALA A 47 13.81 -1.02 -8.63
N CYS A 48 12.72 -0.84 -9.39
CA CYS A 48 12.78 -0.41 -10.79
C CYS A 48 13.49 0.93 -10.94
N TYR A 49 13.22 1.89 -10.06
CA TYR A 49 13.84 3.21 -10.08
C TYR A 49 15.34 3.14 -9.81
N LEU A 50 15.77 2.39 -8.80
CA LEU A 50 17.18 2.21 -8.47
C LEU A 50 17.94 1.50 -9.60
N LEU A 51 17.37 0.44 -10.18
CA LEU A 51 17.95 -0.27 -11.31
C LEU A 51 18.08 0.66 -12.53
N TRP A 52 17.00 1.35 -12.90
CA TRP A 52 17.01 2.26 -14.04
C TRP A 52 18.03 3.40 -13.84
N ARG A 53 18.06 4.03 -12.66
CA ARG A 53 19.00 5.11 -12.35
C ARG A 53 20.45 4.65 -12.44
N HIS A 54 20.79 3.48 -11.88
CA HIS A 54 22.17 3.02 -11.86
C HIS A 54 22.63 2.45 -13.21
N TRP A 55 21.72 1.82 -13.96
CA TRP A 55 22.02 1.29 -15.29
C TRP A 55 22.08 2.38 -16.36
N GLN A 56 21.03 3.20 -16.47
CA GLN A 56 20.86 4.12 -17.60
C GLN A 56 21.53 5.47 -17.36
N ILE A 57 21.46 6.00 -16.13
CA ILE A 57 22.02 7.32 -15.81
C ILE A 57 23.48 7.18 -15.37
N LEU A 58 23.74 6.34 -14.37
CA LEU A 58 25.08 6.22 -13.77
C LEU A 58 26.00 5.23 -14.50
N LYS A 59 25.47 4.45 -15.45
CA LYS A 59 26.22 3.48 -16.29
C LYS A 59 27.15 2.56 -15.47
N VAL A 60 26.66 2.09 -14.34
CA VAL A 60 27.38 1.22 -13.41
C VAL A 60 27.64 -0.14 -14.07
N ARG A 61 28.81 -0.75 -13.79
CA ARG A 61 29.15 -2.09 -14.32
C ARG A 61 28.21 -3.16 -13.74
N GLY A 62 27.92 -4.20 -14.52
CA GLY A 62 26.95 -5.24 -14.13
C GLY A 62 27.24 -5.89 -12.77
N TRP A 63 28.50 -6.19 -12.45
CA TRP A 63 28.88 -6.78 -11.15
C TRP A 63 28.69 -5.83 -9.97
N GLN A 64 28.88 -4.51 -10.17
CA GLN A 64 28.62 -3.49 -9.15
C GLN A 64 27.11 -3.33 -8.92
N LEU A 65 26.31 -3.42 -9.99
CA LEU A 65 24.87 -3.40 -9.84
C LEU A 65 24.39 -4.64 -9.07
N ALA A 66 24.94 -5.82 -9.36
CA ALA A 66 24.65 -7.04 -8.61
C ALA A 66 24.99 -6.89 -7.13
N SER A 67 26.14 -6.29 -6.78
CA SER A 67 26.49 -6.06 -5.37
C SER A 67 25.54 -5.07 -4.68
N TYR A 68 25.06 -4.05 -5.38
CA TYR A 68 24.04 -3.14 -4.84
C TYR A 68 22.69 -3.84 -4.65
N MET A 69 22.27 -4.67 -5.59
CA MET A 69 21.04 -5.47 -5.46
C MET A 69 21.12 -6.42 -4.27
N LEU A 70 22.26 -7.11 -4.08
CA LEU A 70 22.49 -7.96 -2.92
C LEU A 70 22.40 -7.17 -1.61
N ALA A 71 22.98 -5.97 -1.56
CA ALA A 71 22.87 -5.09 -0.39
C ALA A 71 21.42 -4.69 -0.07
N GLY A 72 20.56 -4.50 -1.07
CA GLY A 72 19.14 -4.22 -0.86
C GLY A 72 18.31 -5.44 -0.51
N ILE A 73 18.62 -6.62 -1.06
CA ILE A 73 17.90 -7.86 -0.79
C ILE A 73 18.24 -8.41 0.60
N ALA A 74 19.49 -8.25 1.05
CA ALA A 74 19.96 -8.76 2.35
C ALA A 74 19.04 -8.42 3.54
N PRO A 75 18.66 -7.15 3.80
CA PRO A 75 17.76 -6.83 4.91
C PRO A 75 16.33 -7.38 4.74
N ILE A 76 15.84 -7.55 3.50
CA ILE A 76 14.53 -8.17 3.25
C ILE A 76 14.58 -9.66 3.59
N VAL A 77 15.63 -10.37 3.16
CA VAL A 77 15.85 -11.78 3.50
C VAL A 77 15.99 -11.97 5.00
N ALA A 78 16.72 -11.06 5.68
CA ALA A 78 16.82 -11.07 7.12
C ALA A 78 15.44 -10.91 7.78
N ALA A 79 14.61 -9.98 7.32
CA ALA A 79 13.25 -9.80 7.82
C ALA A 79 12.36 -11.04 7.61
N VAL A 80 12.39 -11.66 6.42
CA VAL A 80 11.65 -12.91 6.15
C VAL A 80 12.13 -14.04 7.07
N THR A 81 13.44 -14.16 7.26
CA THR A 81 14.02 -15.19 8.14
C THR A 81 13.60 -14.98 9.58
N LEU A 82 13.66 -13.73 10.08
CA LEU A 82 13.21 -13.37 11.42
C LEU A 82 11.72 -13.68 11.62
N LEU A 83 10.88 -13.34 10.62
CA LEU A 83 9.45 -13.63 10.66
C LEU A 83 9.17 -15.15 10.67
N GLY A 84 9.87 -15.90 9.83
CA GLY A 84 9.74 -17.37 9.80
C GLY A 84 10.14 -17.99 11.13
N VAL A 85 11.30 -17.64 11.68
CA VAL A 85 11.75 -18.11 13.01
C VAL A 85 10.74 -17.74 14.09
N TYR A 86 10.21 -16.52 14.07
CA TYR A 86 9.16 -16.08 14.99
C TYR A 86 7.89 -16.93 14.86
N ASN A 87 7.44 -17.23 13.64
CA ASN A 87 6.27 -18.06 13.38
C ASN A 87 6.50 -19.51 13.85
N TRP A 88 7.67 -20.09 13.58
CA TRP A 88 8.00 -21.44 14.05
C TRP A 88 8.02 -21.53 15.58
N LEU A 89 8.60 -20.54 16.26
CA LEU A 89 8.59 -20.49 17.73
C LEU A 89 7.18 -20.36 18.32
N ARG A 90 6.25 -19.70 17.60
CA ARG A 90 4.89 -19.43 18.07
C ARG A 90 3.88 -20.51 17.71
N PHE A 91 4.02 -21.10 16.52
CA PHE A 91 3.01 -21.97 15.89
C PHE A 91 3.56 -23.35 15.49
N GLY A 92 4.88 -23.55 15.56
CA GLY A 92 5.53 -24.77 15.09
C GLY A 92 5.72 -24.85 13.57
N ASP A 93 5.27 -23.84 12.82
CA ASP A 93 5.38 -23.76 11.35
C ASP A 93 5.93 -22.39 10.94
N LEU A 94 6.93 -22.37 10.04
CA LEU A 94 7.53 -21.16 9.47
C LEU A 94 6.52 -20.34 8.65
N PHE A 95 5.54 -21.02 8.03
CA PHE A 95 4.61 -20.42 7.08
C PHE A 95 3.25 -20.05 7.70
N ASP A 96 3.01 -20.42 8.96
CA ASP A 96 1.80 -20.01 9.68
C ASP A 96 1.91 -18.53 10.09
N ASN A 97 1.19 -17.67 9.37
CA ASN A 97 1.15 -16.23 9.62
C ASN A 97 0.16 -15.84 10.75
N GLY A 98 -0.38 -16.81 11.47
CA GLY A 98 -1.26 -16.60 12.61
C GLY A 98 -2.69 -16.17 12.26
N LEU A 99 -3.03 -16.10 10.96
CA LEU A 99 -4.37 -15.69 10.50
C LEU A 99 -5.47 -16.64 10.97
N ALA A 100 -5.15 -17.93 11.16
CA ALA A 100 -6.07 -18.94 11.68
C ALA A 100 -6.51 -18.67 13.12
N TYR A 101 -5.69 -17.97 13.90
CA TYR A 101 -5.97 -17.64 15.30
C TYR A 101 -6.55 -16.23 15.47
N HIS A 102 -6.92 -15.57 14.37
CA HIS A 102 -7.48 -14.23 14.41
C HIS A 102 -8.84 -14.24 15.13
N GLN A 103 -8.94 -13.48 16.22
CA GLN A 103 -10.20 -13.22 16.91
C GLN A 103 -11.07 -12.31 16.06
N MET A 104 -11.96 -12.92 15.28
CA MET A 104 -12.86 -12.23 14.38
C MET A 104 -14.29 -12.21 14.93
N SER A 105 -15.03 -11.15 14.56
CA SER A 105 -16.46 -11.08 14.87
C SER A 105 -17.22 -12.21 14.16
N ALA A 106 -18.36 -12.61 14.72
CA ALA A 106 -19.22 -13.64 14.11
C ALA A 106 -19.63 -13.30 12.66
N PHE A 107 -19.64 -12.00 12.32
CA PHE A 107 -19.90 -11.50 10.98
C PHE A 107 -18.87 -12.02 9.95
N PHE A 108 -17.58 -12.08 10.29
CA PHE A 108 -16.53 -12.59 9.39
C PHE A 108 -16.23 -14.08 9.58
N ALA A 109 -16.50 -14.63 10.77
CA ALA A 109 -16.17 -16.01 11.12
C ALA A 109 -16.74 -17.04 10.14
N ARG A 110 -18.00 -16.87 9.73
CA ARG A 110 -18.68 -17.81 8.83
C ARG A 110 -18.02 -17.86 7.45
N ASP A 111 -17.74 -16.69 6.87
CA ASP A 111 -17.12 -16.62 5.55
C ASP A 111 -15.66 -17.06 5.60
N TYR A 112 -14.94 -16.69 6.67
CA TYR A 112 -13.56 -17.14 6.88
C TYR A 112 -13.45 -18.66 6.95
N GLN A 113 -14.32 -19.33 7.71
CA GLN A 113 -14.34 -20.79 7.81
C GLN A 113 -14.60 -21.48 6.46
N ARG A 114 -15.35 -20.83 5.56
CA ARG A 114 -15.70 -21.38 4.25
C ARG A 114 -14.66 -21.09 3.17
N TYR A 115 -14.10 -19.89 3.16
CA TYR A 115 -13.29 -19.38 2.05
C TYR A 115 -11.83 -19.09 2.41
N GLY A 116 -11.47 -19.16 3.70
CA GLY A 116 -10.14 -18.85 4.21
C GLY A 116 -9.86 -17.35 4.28
N ALA A 117 -8.59 -16.98 4.51
CA ALA A 117 -8.18 -15.58 4.64
C ALA A 117 -8.21 -14.81 3.32
N PHE A 118 -7.93 -15.48 2.21
CA PHE A 118 -7.80 -14.89 0.88
C PHE A 118 -8.64 -15.67 -0.13
N ASN A 119 -9.62 -15.02 -0.75
CA ASN A 119 -10.50 -15.66 -1.72
C ASN A 119 -11.12 -14.66 -2.71
N LEU A 120 -11.40 -15.12 -3.93
CA LEU A 120 -12.11 -14.33 -4.93
C LEU A 120 -13.54 -13.96 -4.50
N TYR A 121 -14.14 -14.73 -3.58
CA TYR A 121 -15.44 -14.42 -2.98
C TYR A 121 -15.50 -13.00 -2.39
N TYR A 122 -14.40 -12.49 -1.83
CA TYR A 122 -14.34 -11.18 -1.21
C TYR A 122 -14.18 -10.02 -2.21
N LEU A 123 -13.74 -10.32 -3.44
CA LEU A 123 -13.38 -9.33 -4.44
C LEU A 123 -14.52 -8.34 -4.76
N PRO A 124 -15.78 -8.75 -5.01
CA PRO A 124 -16.85 -7.80 -5.35
C PRO A 124 -17.16 -6.85 -4.19
N THR A 125 -17.20 -7.36 -2.97
CA THR A 125 -17.48 -6.58 -1.76
C THR A 125 -16.36 -5.58 -1.48
N ASN A 126 -15.11 -6.03 -1.53
CA ASN A 126 -13.95 -5.17 -1.28
C ASN A 126 -13.83 -4.09 -2.37
N LEU A 127 -14.01 -4.43 -3.64
CA LEU A 127 -14.04 -3.45 -4.73
C LEU A 127 -15.14 -2.40 -4.55
N TRP A 128 -16.34 -2.83 -4.16
CA TRP A 128 -17.46 -1.92 -3.92
C TRP A 128 -17.11 -0.93 -2.81
N TYR A 129 -16.69 -1.40 -1.64
CA TYR A 129 -16.43 -0.54 -0.49
C TYR A 129 -15.15 0.30 -0.61
N GLU A 130 -14.13 -0.17 -1.32
CA GLU A 130 -12.87 0.56 -1.47
C GLU A 130 -12.90 1.61 -2.58
N PHE A 131 -13.71 1.42 -3.63
CA PHE A 131 -13.66 2.29 -4.81
C PHE A 131 -14.98 2.94 -5.20
N ILE A 132 -16.13 2.40 -4.80
CA ILE A 132 -17.45 2.86 -5.31
C ILE A 132 -18.32 3.43 -4.19
N ALA A 133 -18.41 2.77 -3.04
CA ALA A 133 -19.33 3.11 -1.98
C ALA A 133 -19.08 4.53 -1.44
N TYR A 134 -20.15 5.30 -1.28
CA TYR A 134 -20.08 6.60 -0.60
C TYR A 134 -20.88 6.51 0.71
N PRO A 135 -20.24 6.70 1.88
CA PRO A 135 -20.86 6.42 3.17
C PRO A 135 -21.90 7.46 3.61
N LEU A 136 -22.02 8.58 2.90
CA LEU A 136 -22.93 9.69 3.24
C LEU A 136 -24.11 9.77 2.25
N PRO A 137 -25.33 10.11 2.70
CA PRO A 137 -25.76 10.17 4.10
C PRO A 137 -25.69 8.78 4.78
N TRP A 138 -25.59 8.75 6.11
CA TRP A 138 -25.43 7.52 6.87
C TRP A 138 -26.56 6.53 6.62
N ARG A 139 -26.19 5.30 6.27
CA ARG A 139 -27.09 4.17 6.00
C ARG A 139 -26.50 2.90 6.59
N GLN A 140 -27.30 1.84 6.64
CA GLN A 140 -26.80 0.52 7.00
C GLN A 140 -25.65 0.13 6.06
N GLY A 141 -24.50 -0.23 6.65
CA GLY A 141 -23.28 -0.56 5.90
C GLY A 141 -22.41 0.65 5.53
N SER A 142 -22.75 1.87 5.91
CA SER A 142 -21.85 3.04 5.77
C SER A 142 -20.59 2.92 6.63
N ASP A 143 -20.59 2.05 7.63
CA ASP A 143 -19.48 1.73 8.52
C ASP A 143 -18.63 0.54 8.02
N LEU A 144 -18.90 0.02 6.82
CA LEU A 144 -18.13 -1.05 6.20
C LEU A 144 -17.01 -0.54 5.30
N GLY A 145 -16.95 0.77 5.02
CA GLY A 145 -15.89 1.37 4.22
C GLY A 145 -16.32 2.67 3.54
N GLY A 146 -15.63 3.01 2.46
CA GLY A 146 -15.94 4.17 1.64
C GLY A 146 -14.86 4.39 0.59
N SER A 147 -15.29 4.88 -0.57
CA SER A 147 -14.47 5.00 -1.76
C SER A 147 -13.26 5.90 -1.53
N LEU A 148 -12.09 5.39 -1.89
CA LEU A 148 -10.82 6.12 -1.90
C LEU A 148 -10.90 7.40 -2.71
N PHE A 149 -11.52 7.33 -3.89
CA PHE A 149 -11.59 8.47 -4.79
C PHE A 149 -12.67 9.48 -4.37
N LEU A 150 -13.82 9.03 -3.88
CA LEU A 150 -14.89 9.94 -3.46
C LEU A 150 -14.56 10.64 -2.14
N LEU A 151 -13.95 9.94 -1.19
CA LEU A 151 -13.55 10.51 0.09
C LEU A 151 -12.22 11.27 0.00
N THR A 152 -11.41 11.03 -1.04
CA THR A 152 -10.17 11.75 -1.29
C THR A 152 -10.06 12.17 -2.76
N PRO A 153 -10.86 13.17 -3.20
CA PRO A 153 -11.00 13.52 -4.62
C PRO A 153 -9.70 13.93 -5.31
N ILE A 154 -8.70 14.40 -4.56
CA ILE A 154 -7.37 14.70 -5.10
C ILE A 154 -6.75 13.48 -5.80
N PHE A 155 -7.05 12.24 -5.36
CA PHE A 155 -6.54 11.02 -5.99
C PHE A 155 -7.09 10.78 -7.40
N PHE A 156 -8.14 11.47 -7.86
CA PHE A 156 -8.51 11.45 -9.27
C PHE A 156 -7.38 11.98 -10.18
N ALA A 157 -6.48 12.82 -9.66
CA ALA A 157 -5.30 13.24 -10.41
C ALA A 157 -4.39 12.05 -10.79
N ALA A 158 -4.40 10.95 -10.02
CA ALA A 158 -3.63 9.75 -10.37
C ALA A 158 -4.03 9.19 -11.75
N LEU A 159 -5.31 9.29 -12.14
CA LEU A 159 -5.78 8.88 -13.47
C LEU A 159 -5.08 9.68 -14.58
N TRP A 160 -4.94 11.00 -14.39
CA TRP A 160 -4.18 11.84 -15.30
C TRP A 160 -2.69 11.53 -15.26
N GLY A 161 -2.16 11.21 -14.07
CA GLY A 161 -0.79 10.74 -13.89
C GLY A 161 -0.47 9.49 -14.72
N MET A 162 -1.41 8.55 -14.82
CA MET A 162 -1.27 7.35 -15.65
C MET A 162 -1.16 7.68 -17.15
N ILE A 163 -1.98 8.62 -17.63
CA ILE A 163 -2.09 8.94 -19.06
C ILE A 163 -0.94 9.84 -19.52
N ALA A 164 -0.69 10.92 -18.77
CA ALA A 164 0.23 11.98 -19.16
C ALA A 164 1.63 11.86 -18.53
N GLY A 165 1.80 10.97 -17.55
CA GLY A 165 3.04 10.84 -16.77
C GLY A 165 4.24 10.43 -17.60
N ARG A 166 5.37 11.09 -17.36
CA ARG A 166 6.67 10.80 -17.98
C ARG A 166 7.76 10.72 -16.91
N PRO A 167 8.74 9.80 -17.05
CA PRO A 167 8.87 8.79 -18.10
C PRO A 167 7.85 7.64 -17.94
N ARG A 168 7.38 7.07 -19.06
CA ARG A 168 6.28 6.06 -19.04
C ARG A 168 6.61 4.84 -18.20
N TRP A 169 7.84 4.35 -18.23
CA TRP A 169 8.24 3.18 -17.44
C TRP A 169 8.00 3.38 -15.94
N SER A 170 8.23 4.59 -15.42
CA SER A 170 8.06 4.91 -13.99
C SER A 170 6.59 4.93 -13.62
N THR A 171 5.75 5.54 -14.47
CA THR A 171 4.30 5.56 -14.31
C THR A 171 3.71 4.14 -14.30
N TRP A 172 4.12 3.29 -15.25
CA TRP A 172 3.68 1.89 -15.31
C TRP A 172 4.18 1.08 -14.11
N ALA A 173 5.41 1.32 -13.63
CA ALA A 173 5.92 0.68 -12.43
C ALA A 173 5.14 1.12 -11.17
N LEU A 174 4.74 2.39 -11.05
CA LEU A 174 3.86 2.85 -9.96
C LEU A 174 2.50 2.15 -10.02
N LEU A 175 1.88 2.09 -11.20
CA LEU A 175 0.60 1.40 -11.39
C LEU A 175 0.71 -0.08 -11.05
N ALA A 176 1.74 -0.77 -11.56
CA ALA A 176 2.00 -2.17 -11.24
C ALA A 176 2.20 -2.37 -9.72
N THR A 177 2.91 -1.46 -9.06
CA THR A 177 3.09 -1.49 -7.60
C THR A 177 1.75 -1.38 -6.88
N ILE A 178 0.89 -0.44 -7.28
CA ILE A 178 -0.45 -0.25 -6.69
C ILE A 178 -1.28 -1.52 -6.87
N LEU A 179 -1.32 -2.09 -8.09
CA LEU A 179 -2.09 -3.29 -8.38
C LEU A 179 -1.58 -4.51 -7.61
N LEU A 180 -0.26 -4.72 -7.53
CA LEU A 180 0.32 -5.84 -6.78
C LEU A 180 -0.03 -5.78 -5.30
N VAL A 181 -0.01 -4.59 -4.70
CA VAL A 181 -0.41 -4.40 -3.29
C VAL A 181 -1.92 -4.50 -3.12
N ALA A 182 -2.72 -4.04 -4.10
CA ALA A 182 -4.18 -4.11 -4.06
C ALA A 182 -4.74 -5.54 -4.19
N VAL A 183 -4.08 -6.44 -4.92
CA VAL A 183 -4.54 -7.84 -5.08
C VAL A 183 -4.79 -8.53 -3.73
N PRO A 184 -3.81 -8.66 -2.82
CA PRO A 184 -4.05 -9.33 -1.53
C PRO A 184 -5.08 -8.59 -0.67
N ILE A 185 -5.16 -7.27 -0.77
CA ILE A 185 -6.18 -6.46 -0.05
C ILE A 185 -7.58 -6.82 -0.54
N LEU A 186 -7.79 -6.84 -1.85
CA LEU A 186 -9.08 -7.12 -2.46
C LEU A 186 -9.53 -8.56 -2.25
N LEU A 187 -8.60 -9.49 -2.05
CA LEU A 187 -8.89 -10.88 -1.75
C LEU A 187 -9.03 -11.14 -0.24
N LEU A 188 -8.69 -10.20 0.63
CA LEU A 188 -8.68 -10.40 2.08
C LEU A 188 -10.11 -10.57 2.64
N MET A 189 -10.23 -11.41 3.67
CA MET A 189 -11.44 -11.59 4.48
C MET A 189 -11.91 -10.28 5.13
N GLY A 190 -12.76 -9.56 4.40
CA GLY A 190 -13.49 -8.39 4.87
C GLY A 190 -12.84 -7.05 4.55
N THR A 191 -13.69 -6.03 4.50
CA THR A 191 -13.32 -4.62 4.29
C THR A 191 -12.78 -3.96 5.56
N GLY A 192 -12.97 -4.59 6.71
CA GLY A 192 -12.70 -4.10 8.06
C GLY A 192 -13.94 -4.15 8.95
N TRP A 193 -13.81 -3.86 10.24
CA TRP A 193 -14.94 -3.81 11.18
C TRP A 193 -15.14 -2.38 11.68
N ARG A 194 -16.34 -1.82 11.44
CA ARG A 194 -16.73 -0.45 11.82
C ARG A 194 -15.66 0.60 11.50
N GLN A 195 -15.56 0.96 10.22
CA GLN A 195 -14.60 1.93 9.71
C GLN A 195 -15.25 2.96 8.79
N PHE A 196 -14.56 4.08 8.60
CA PHE A 196 -14.93 5.11 7.64
C PHE A 196 -13.83 5.26 6.61
N GLY A 197 -14.17 5.03 5.35
CA GLY A 197 -13.23 5.02 4.24
C GLY A 197 -12.44 3.73 4.09
N PRO A 198 -11.46 3.71 3.18
CA PRO A 198 -10.87 2.47 2.68
C PRO A 198 -9.56 2.14 3.41
N ARG A 199 -9.67 1.58 4.61
CA ARG A 199 -8.56 1.35 5.55
C ARG A 199 -7.33 0.68 4.95
N TYR A 200 -7.50 -0.33 4.11
CA TYR A 200 -6.39 -1.13 3.60
C TYR A 200 -5.62 -0.43 2.47
N THR A 201 -6.23 0.53 1.78
CA THR A 201 -5.60 1.27 0.69
C THR A 201 -4.38 2.07 1.11
N LEU A 202 -4.24 2.35 2.42
CA LEU A 202 -3.05 2.95 3.02
C LEU A 202 -1.74 2.26 2.60
N ASP A 203 -1.80 0.96 2.32
CA ASP A 203 -0.66 0.12 1.95
C ASP A 203 -0.08 0.47 0.57
N PHE A 204 -0.90 1.00 -0.34
CA PHE A 204 -0.45 1.49 -1.66
C PHE A 204 -0.57 3.01 -1.81
N THR A 205 -0.92 3.74 -0.74
CA THR A 205 -1.06 5.20 -0.80
C THR A 205 0.25 5.90 -1.17
N VAL A 206 1.43 5.37 -0.81
CA VAL A 206 2.72 6.00 -1.19
C VAL A 206 2.93 6.03 -2.71
N PRO A 207 2.89 4.91 -3.46
CA PRO A 207 2.94 4.99 -4.91
C PRO A 207 1.77 5.76 -5.52
N LEU A 208 0.57 5.70 -4.93
CA LEU A 208 -0.58 6.49 -5.37
C LEU A 208 -0.33 7.99 -5.23
N LEU A 209 0.28 8.45 -4.13
CA LEU A 209 0.63 9.85 -3.91
C LEU A 209 1.63 10.35 -4.96
N LEU A 210 2.64 9.55 -5.31
CA LEU A 210 3.56 9.91 -6.40
C LEU A 210 2.85 10.01 -7.74
N LEU A 211 1.97 9.06 -8.06
CA LEU A 211 1.20 9.08 -9.29
C LEU A 211 0.23 10.27 -9.36
N THR A 212 -0.39 10.59 -8.23
CA THR A 212 -1.24 11.77 -8.02
C THR A 212 -0.44 13.06 -8.23
N ALA A 213 0.76 13.15 -7.64
CA ALA A 213 1.66 14.30 -7.81
C ALA A 213 2.07 14.52 -9.27
N ILE A 214 2.33 13.43 -10.02
CA ILE A 214 2.59 13.50 -11.46
C ILE A 214 1.37 14.06 -12.20
N GLY A 215 0.16 13.60 -11.86
CA GLY A 215 -1.07 14.03 -12.52
C GLY A 215 -1.48 15.47 -12.21
N MET A 216 -1.28 15.93 -10.97
CA MET A 216 -1.66 17.28 -10.55
C MET A 216 -0.60 18.35 -10.88
N LYS A 217 0.52 17.99 -11.54
CA LYS A 217 1.64 18.91 -11.82
C LYS A 217 1.22 20.21 -12.53
N ARG A 218 0.14 20.19 -13.31
CA ARG A 218 -0.39 21.35 -14.05
C ARG A 218 -1.67 21.93 -13.44
N TRP A 219 -2.12 21.43 -12.30
CA TRP A 219 -3.32 21.93 -11.65
C TRP A 219 -3.00 23.21 -10.89
N PRO A 220 -3.93 24.18 -10.86
CA PRO A 220 -3.73 25.38 -10.05
C PRO A 220 -3.80 25.02 -8.56
N LEU A 221 -3.00 25.69 -7.74
CA LEU A 221 -2.87 25.40 -6.31
C LEU A 221 -4.21 25.48 -5.55
N TRP A 222 -5.09 26.40 -5.95
CA TRP A 222 -6.41 26.52 -5.32
C TRP A 222 -7.25 25.25 -5.49
N LEU A 223 -7.20 24.59 -6.66
CA LEU A 223 -7.95 23.36 -6.92
C LEU A 223 -7.41 22.22 -6.04
N VAL A 224 -6.08 22.10 -5.95
CA VAL A 224 -5.41 21.13 -5.08
C VAL A 224 -5.81 21.38 -3.61
N GLY A 225 -5.80 22.64 -3.18
CA GLY A 225 -6.22 23.05 -1.83
C GLY A 225 -7.67 22.70 -1.54
N VAL A 226 -8.60 23.02 -2.45
CA VAL A 226 -10.03 22.70 -2.31
C VAL A 226 -10.26 21.19 -2.23
N LEU A 227 -9.67 20.39 -3.12
CA LEU A 227 -9.87 18.93 -3.11
C LEU A 227 -9.26 18.27 -1.87
N THR A 228 -8.15 18.83 -1.36
CA THR A 228 -7.55 18.38 -0.09
C THR A 228 -8.43 18.75 1.09
N ALA A 229 -8.98 19.98 1.12
CA ALA A 229 -9.90 20.41 2.17
C ALA A 229 -11.17 19.55 2.19
N ILE A 230 -11.72 19.21 1.02
CA ILE A 230 -12.84 18.26 0.90
C ILE A 230 -12.48 16.91 1.51
N ALA A 231 -11.29 16.37 1.22
CA ALA A 231 -10.85 15.11 1.80
C ALA A 231 -10.75 15.18 3.33
N VAL A 232 -10.14 16.24 3.87
CA VAL A 232 -10.05 16.48 5.31
C VAL A 232 -11.43 16.55 5.95
N LEU A 233 -12.38 17.26 5.35
CA LEU A 233 -13.76 17.36 5.86
C LEU A 233 -14.45 16.00 5.92
N HIS A 234 -14.32 15.17 4.87
CA HIS A 234 -14.88 13.81 4.89
C HIS A 234 -14.34 12.99 6.06
N TYR A 235 -13.02 12.96 6.25
CA TYR A 235 -12.43 12.17 7.35
C TYR A 235 -12.70 12.77 8.73
N LEU A 236 -12.86 14.09 8.86
CA LEU A 236 -13.30 14.72 10.11
C LEU A 236 -14.72 14.28 10.48
N ILE A 237 -15.65 14.30 9.52
CA ILE A 237 -17.03 13.82 9.72
C ILE A 237 -17.03 12.35 10.13
N GLY A 238 -16.26 11.51 9.43
CA GLY A 238 -16.12 10.09 9.75
C GLY A 238 -15.53 9.85 11.14
N ALA A 239 -14.50 10.60 11.51
CA ALA A 239 -13.85 10.49 12.82
C ALA A 239 -14.79 10.89 13.97
N ILE A 240 -15.53 11.99 13.81
CA ILE A 240 -16.53 12.43 14.79
C ILE A 240 -17.62 11.36 14.95
N TYR A 241 -18.15 10.84 13.83
CA TYR A 241 -19.19 9.82 13.87
C TYR A 241 -18.71 8.55 14.59
N LEU A 242 -17.55 7.99 14.20
CA LEU A 242 -17.00 6.79 14.84
C LEU A 242 -16.69 7.02 16.31
N GLY A 243 -16.25 8.22 16.70
CA GLY A 243 -16.04 8.58 18.11
C GLY A 243 -17.31 8.67 18.95
N THR A 244 -18.49 8.76 18.32
CA THR A 244 -19.80 8.74 19.03
C THR A 244 -20.47 7.36 19.06
N VAL A 245 -20.04 6.45 18.20
CA VAL A 245 -20.68 5.12 17.98
C VAL A 245 -19.89 3.97 18.62
N ILE A 246 -18.63 4.22 18.99
CA ILE A 246 -17.73 3.30 19.70
C ILE A 246 -17.74 3.66 21.18
#